data_AF-X1G2E5-F1
#
_entry.id   AF-X1G2E5-F1
#
_cell.length_a   1.000
_cell.length_b   1.000
_cell.length_c   1.000
_cell.angle_alpha   90.00
_cell.angle_beta   90.00
_cell.angle_gamma   90.00
#
_symmetry.space_group_name_H-M   'P 1'
#
loop_
_entity.id
_entity.type
_entity.pdbx_description
1 polymer ?
#
loop_
_entity_poly.entity_id
_entity_poly.type
_entity_poly.pdbx_seq_one_letter_code
_entity_poly.pdbx_strand_id
1 'polypeptide(L)'
;MVEEGERTIDLILKEAPNFKCEGGAEKTEIEVTIMNSRGLSFSFKKTNYAFSFYAFLAKEGDFLGVQEGEASSKYKDWSFSVARRITEAIRLSRKKSKINPGRYPAIFTPKVVPLLLQSLKVGINGKTVQKKASPLLGKLGTRIVSPCINITDDPLFSFGLATTPLDGEGIPSCRTQIIKEGVLKSFIYDLQTAGLMGTESTANGARGYDSLPSPSTSNFILKAGDTSFEEMVKDIKEG
;
A
#
# COMPACT_ATOMS: atom_id res chain seq x y z
N MET A 1 12.15 14.69 -14.83
CA MET A 1 12.70 13.89 -13.70
C MET A 1 13.86 14.57 -13.00
N VAL A 2 15.00 14.87 -13.65
CA VAL A 2 16.10 15.62 -12.97
C VAL A 2 15.63 17.00 -12.50
N GLU A 3 15.05 17.78 -13.40
CA GLU A 3 14.48 19.12 -13.08
C GLU A 3 13.39 19.07 -11.98
N GLU A 4 12.60 18.00 -11.93
CA GLU A 4 11.59 17.79 -10.88
C GLU A 4 12.26 17.55 -9.52
N GLY A 5 13.37 16.80 -9.51
CA GLY A 5 14.19 16.60 -8.33
C GLY A 5 14.82 17.89 -7.83
N GLU A 6 15.49 18.65 -8.71
CA GLU A 6 16.09 19.94 -8.38
C GLU A 6 15.05 20.92 -7.83
N ARG A 7 13.90 21.05 -8.52
CA ARG A 7 12.78 21.88 -8.05
C ARG A 7 12.26 21.45 -6.69
N THR A 8 12.18 20.14 -6.42
CA THR A 8 11.74 19.63 -5.11
C THR A 8 12.72 20.01 -4.01
N ILE A 9 14.02 19.88 -4.27
CA ILE A 9 15.08 20.31 -3.34
C ILE A 9 14.96 21.81 -3.07
N ASP A 10 14.85 22.63 -4.11
CA ASP A 10 14.73 24.09 -3.97
C ASP A 10 13.52 24.49 -3.12
N LEU A 11 12.37 23.85 -3.36
CA LEU A 11 11.14 24.09 -2.59
C LEU A 11 11.32 23.73 -1.10
N ILE A 12 11.99 22.62 -0.80
CA ILE A 12 12.25 22.19 0.59
C ILE A 12 13.24 23.12 1.27
N LEU A 13 14.39 23.39 0.64
CA LEU A 13 15.47 24.20 1.21
C LEU A 13 15.08 25.66 1.38
N LYS A 14 14.17 26.19 0.57
CA LYS A 14 13.59 27.53 0.75
C LYS A 14 12.92 27.70 2.12
N GLU A 15 12.26 26.67 2.64
CA GLU A 15 11.58 26.69 3.95
C GLU A 15 12.45 26.11 5.09
N ALA A 16 13.42 25.26 4.74
CA ALA A 16 14.28 24.54 5.66
C ALA A 16 15.77 24.59 5.22
N PRO A 17 16.43 25.76 5.24
CA PRO A 17 17.75 25.96 4.62
C PRO A 17 18.90 25.18 5.28
N ASN A 18 18.72 24.72 6.52
CA ASN A 18 19.72 23.94 7.25
C ASN A 18 19.59 22.42 7.05
N PHE A 19 18.57 21.96 6.31
CA PHE A 19 18.36 20.54 6.04
C PHE A 19 19.21 20.10 4.85
N LYS A 20 19.54 18.81 4.82
CA LYS A 20 20.03 18.10 3.64
C LYS A 20 18.87 17.35 3.01
N CYS A 21 18.90 17.21 1.69
CA CYS A 21 17.87 16.50 0.94
C CYS A 21 18.52 15.43 0.05
N GLU A 22 17.93 14.24 0.07
CA GLU A 22 18.26 13.14 -0.83
C GLU A 22 16.96 12.63 -1.44
N GLY A 23 16.98 12.16 -2.69
CA GLY A 23 15.76 11.73 -3.35
C GLY A 23 16.02 10.99 -4.64
N GLY A 24 14.95 10.44 -5.20
CA GLY A 24 14.99 9.66 -6.41
C GLY A 24 13.68 9.77 -7.20
N ALA A 25 13.82 9.78 -8.51
CA ALA A 25 12.74 9.61 -9.47
C ALA A 25 13.03 8.35 -10.29
N GLU A 26 12.08 7.43 -10.37
CA GLU A 26 12.22 6.17 -11.10
C GLU A 26 11.09 6.03 -12.11
N LYS A 27 11.45 5.54 -13.30
CA LYS A 27 10.52 4.97 -14.28
C LYS A 27 10.92 3.52 -14.51
N THR A 28 10.00 2.60 -14.24
CA THR A 28 10.19 1.17 -14.49
C THR A 28 9.26 0.75 -15.61
N GLU A 29 9.81 0.22 -16.71
CA GLU A 29 9.03 -0.43 -17.77
C GLU A 29 9.12 -1.94 -17.61
N ILE A 30 7.96 -2.60 -17.64
CA ILE A 30 7.84 -4.03 -17.37
C ILE A 30 7.07 -4.64 -18.53
N GLU A 31 7.62 -5.69 -19.12
CA GLU A 31 6.95 -6.56 -20.08
C GLU A 31 6.81 -7.94 -19.46
N VAL A 32 5.60 -8.49 -19.53
CA VAL A 32 5.26 -9.81 -18.98
C VAL A 32 4.66 -10.63 -20.09
N THR A 33 5.16 -11.86 -20.25
CA THR A 33 4.62 -12.87 -21.17
C THR A 33 4.28 -14.12 -20.38
N ILE A 34 3.04 -14.60 -20.50
CA ILE A 34 2.53 -15.81 -19.85
C ILE A 34 2.12 -16.79 -20.93
N MET A 35 2.66 -18.01 -20.85
CA MET A 35 2.33 -19.11 -21.75
C MET A 35 2.07 -20.39 -20.96
N ASN A 36 1.15 -21.24 -21.41
CA ASN A 36 0.93 -22.56 -20.81
C ASN A 36 0.54 -23.63 -21.85
N SER A 37 0.60 -24.90 -21.44
CA SER A 37 0.29 -26.05 -22.30
C SER A 37 -1.20 -26.18 -22.69
N ARG A 38 -2.09 -25.37 -22.10
CA ARG A 38 -3.51 -25.30 -22.46
C ARG A 38 -3.80 -24.25 -23.55
N GLY A 39 -2.76 -23.67 -24.13
CA GLY A 39 -2.86 -22.73 -25.26
C GLY A 39 -2.93 -21.26 -24.87
N LEU A 40 -2.77 -20.92 -23.58
CA LEU A 40 -2.60 -19.51 -23.20
C LEU A 40 -1.29 -18.99 -23.79
N SER A 41 -1.34 -17.84 -24.45
CA SER A 41 -0.18 -17.03 -24.84
C SER A 41 -0.62 -15.58 -24.79
N PHE A 42 -0.13 -14.83 -23.80
CA PHE A 42 -0.53 -13.44 -23.58
C PHE A 42 0.65 -12.60 -23.11
N SER A 43 0.80 -11.42 -23.70
CA SER A 43 1.82 -10.45 -23.32
C SER A 43 1.21 -9.09 -23.04
N PHE A 44 1.74 -8.40 -22.04
CA PHE A 44 1.37 -7.02 -21.75
C PHE A 44 2.56 -6.21 -21.23
N LYS A 45 2.43 -4.90 -21.38
CA LYS A 45 3.40 -3.92 -20.89
C LYS A 45 2.75 -3.05 -19.83
N LYS A 46 3.52 -2.68 -18.81
CA LYS A 46 3.14 -1.66 -17.85
C LYS A 46 4.33 -0.77 -17.52
N THR A 47 4.01 0.45 -17.08
CA THR A 47 5.01 1.41 -16.64
C THR A 47 4.64 1.87 -15.24
N ASN A 48 5.61 1.89 -14.35
CA ASN A 48 5.49 2.43 -13.01
C ASN A 48 6.40 3.65 -12.87
N TYR A 49 5.93 4.61 -12.10
CA TYR A 49 6.66 5.81 -11.73
C TYR A 49 6.71 5.89 -10.22
N ALA A 50 7.88 6.17 -9.67
CA ALA A 50 8.07 6.45 -8.25
C ALA A 50 8.88 7.73 -8.07
N PHE A 51 8.54 8.52 -7.07
CA PHE A 51 9.21 9.77 -6.75
C PHE A 51 9.23 9.94 -5.25
N SER A 52 10.41 10.05 -4.64
CA SER A 52 10.52 10.19 -3.20
C SER A 52 11.70 11.05 -2.79
N PHE A 53 11.54 11.75 -1.68
CA PHE A 53 12.54 12.59 -1.07
C PHE A 53 12.60 12.36 0.43
N TYR A 54 13.81 12.46 0.95
CA TYR A 54 14.17 12.41 2.34
C TYR A 54 14.90 13.69 2.71
N ALA A 55 14.32 14.48 3.61
CA ALA A 55 14.94 15.67 4.16
C ALA A 55 15.36 15.40 5.60
N PHE A 56 16.60 15.71 5.93
CA PHE A 56 17.12 15.46 7.27
C PHE A 56 18.02 16.57 7.79
N LEU A 57 18.06 16.68 9.12
CA LEU A 57 18.93 17.56 9.88
C LEU A 57 19.64 16.72 10.94
N ALA A 58 20.96 16.59 10.78
CA ALA A 58 21.83 15.92 11.75
C ALA A 58 22.61 16.97 12.54
N LYS A 59 22.51 16.90 13.87
CA LYS A 59 23.28 17.70 14.82
C LYS A 59 23.91 16.76 15.85
N GLU A 60 24.89 17.26 16.59
CA GLU A 60 25.46 16.49 17.69
C GLU A 60 24.36 16.14 18.71
N GLY A 61 24.11 14.84 18.89
CA GLY A 61 23.07 14.33 19.81
C GLY A 61 21.61 14.51 19.36
N ASP A 62 21.32 15.03 18.15
CA ASP A 62 19.95 15.20 17.66
C ASP A 62 19.84 14.88 16.15
N PHE A 63 18.76 14.21 15.77
CA PHE A 63 18.49 13.81 14.40
C PHE A 63 17.00 13.96 14.09
N LEU A 64 16.69 14.66 13.00
CA LEU A 64 15.35 14.76 12.47
C LEU A 64 15.37 14.37 11.00
N GLY A 65 14.54 13.38 10.64
CA GLY A 65 14.37 12.90 9.28
C GLY A 65 12.90 12.85 8.89
N VAL A 66 12.60 13.30 7.68
CA VAL A 66 11.25 13.30 7.11
C VAL A 66 11.30 12.72 5.71
N GLN A 67 10.52 11.68 5.44
CA GLN A 67 10.44 11.04 4.13
C GLN A 67 9.03 11.14 3.54
N GLU A 68 8.98 11.56 2.28
CA GLU A 68 7.76 11.64 1.50
C GLU A 68 7.98 11.09 0.10
N GLY A 69 6.93 10.53 -0.48
CA GLY A 69 6.97 10.05 -1.85
C GLY A 69 5.60 9.72 -2.40
N GLU A 70 5.59 9.42 -3.69
CA GLU A 70 4.43 9.04 -4.48
C GLU A 70 4.85 7.96 -5.48
N ALA A 71 3.91 7.09 -5.83
CA ALA A 71 4.12 6.09 -6.86
C ALA A 71 2.80 5.76 -7.55
N SER A 72 2.86 5.52 -8.87
CA SER A 72 1.69 5.33 -9.73
C SER A 72 2.08 4.68 -11.04
N SER A 73 1.15 3.95 -11.67
CA SER A 73 1.32 3.48 -13.06
C SER A 73 0.97 4.54 -14.11
N LYS A 74 0.76 5.79 -13.67
CA LYS A 74 0.61 6.96 -14.53
C LYS A 74 1.51 8.08 -14.03
N TYR A 75 2.31 8.62 -14.93
CA TYR A 75 3.18 9.77 -14.65
C TYR A 75 2.38 10.97 -14.19
N LYS A 76 2.92 11.66 -13.18
CA LYS A 76 2.48 12.95 -12.69
C LYS A 76 3.70 13.66 -12.10
N ASP A 77 3.79 14.97 -12.28
CA ASP A 77 4.77 15.78 -11.54
C ASP A 77 4.31 15.90 -10.07
N TRP A 78 5.09 15.31 -9.16
CA TRP A 78 4.81 15.28 -7.73
C TRP A 78 5.65 16.27 -6.92
N SER A 79 6.51 17.07 -7.59
CA SER A 79 7.52 17.91 -6.96
C SER A 79 6.92 18.79 -5.87
N PHE A 80 5.86 19.53 -6.22
CA PHE A 80 5.18 20.43 -5.29
C PHE A 80 4.48 19.69 -4.15
N SER A 81 3.77 18.59 -4.44
CA SER A 81 3.04 17.85 -3.41
C SER A 81 3.96 17.16 -2.40
N VAL A 82 5.09 16.61 -2.85
CA VAL A 82 6.08 15.96 -2.00
C VAL A 82 6.83 17.01 -1.18
N ALA A 83 7.32 18.09 -1.80
CA ALA A 83 7.96 19.18 -1.08
C ALA A 83 7.07 19.76 0.01
N ARG A 84 5.79 20.03 -0.30
CA ARG A 84 4.82 20.58 0.67
C ARG A 84 4.61 19.65 1.87
N ARG A 85 4.51 18.34 1.66
CA ARG A 85 4.34 17.38 2.78
C ARG A 85 5.59 17.30 3.64
N ILE A 86 6.78 17.36 3.03
CA ILE A 86 8.04 17.39 3.76
C ILE A 86 8.13 18.65 4.61
N THR A 87 7.91 19.82 4.02
CA THR A 87 8.04 21.09 4.75
C THR A 87 7.00 21.22 5.85
N GLU A 88 5.78 20.74 5.64
CA GLU A 88 4.74 20.69 6.67
C GLU A 88 5.14 19.78 7.84
N ALA A 89 5.66 18.57 7.57
CA ALA A 89 6.14 17.68 8.63
C ALA A 89 7.36 18.26 9.38
N ILE A 90 8.27 18.95 8.68
CA ILE A 90 9.36 19.71 9.32
C ILE A 90 8.79 20.82 10.21
N ARG A 91 7.77 21.55 9.77
CA ARG A 91 7.13 22.62 10.55
C ARG A 91 6.49 22.07 11.82
N LEU A 92 5.75 20.97 11.71
CA LEU A 92 5.07 20.32 12.84
C LEU A 92 6.08 19.75 13.85
N SER A 93 7.21 19.21 13.40
CA SER A 93 8.24 18.63 14.28
C SER A 93 9.07 19.67 15.06
N ARG A 94 9.04 20.96 14.69
CA ARG A 94 9.73 22.04 15.43
C ARG A 94 9.22 22.17 16.87
N LYS A 95 7.94 21.89 17.11
CA LYS A 95 7.35 21.92 18.45
C LYS A 95 7.38 20.52 19.04
N LYS A 96 8.43 20.21 19.80
CA LYS A 96 8.51 18.96 20.57
C LYS A 96 7.48 19.01 21.71
N SER A 97 6.58 18.03 21.74
CA SER A 97 5.62 17.83 22.84
C SER A 97 6.05 16.65 23.70
N LYS A 98 5.78 16.69 25.00
CA LYS A 98 5.94 15.55 25.91
C LYS A 98 4.58 14.90 26.11
N ILE A 99 4.54 13.57 26.06
CA ILE A 99 3.35 12.78 26.38
C ILE A 99 3.71 11.81 27.51
N ASN A 100 2.82 11.67 28.49
CA ASN A 100 3.01 10.70 29.57
C ASN A 100 2.63 9.30 29.06
N PRO A 101 3.30 8.22 29.52
CA PRO A 101 2.88 6.86 29.19
C PRO A 101 1.41 6.63 29.56
N GLY A 102 0.61 6.10 28.63
CA GLY A 102 -0.83 5.98 28.82
C GLY A 102 -1.55 5.37 27.61
N ARG A 103 -2.87 5.34 27.69
CA ARG A 103 -3.75 4.93 26.59
C ARG A 103 -4.36 6.17 25.97
N TYR A 104 -4.15 6.34 24.67
CA TYR A 104 -4.65 7.47 23.90
C TYR A 104 -5.38 6.98 22.64
N PRO A 105 -6.41 7.69 22.17
CA PRO A 105 -6.85 7.54 20.79
C PRO A 105 -5.71 7.96 19.86
N ALA A 106 -5.57 7.29 18.72
CA ALA A 106 -4.54 7.59 17.74
C ALA A 106 -5.15 7.67 16.34
N ILE A 107 -4.80 8.71 15.59
CA ILE A 107 -5.14 8.82 14.17
C ILE A 107 -3.97 8.30 13.36
N PHE A 108 -4.17 7.16 12.69
CA PHE A 108 -3.21 6.64 11.73
C PHE A 108 -3.38 7.32 10.38
N THR A 109 -2.31 7.93 9.88
CA THR A 109 -2.30 8.48 8.53
C THR A 109 -2.34 7.36 7.49
N PRO A 110 -2.82 7.62 6.26
CA PRO A 110 -2.88 6.61 5.20
C PRO A 110 -1.57 5.85 4.94
N LYS A 111 -0.42 6.46 5.26
CA LYS A 111 0.92 5.85 5.12
C LYS A 111 1.18 4.68 6.06
N VAL A 112 0.61 4.68 7.25
CA VAL A 112 0.81 3.61 8.25
C VAL A 112 -0.16 2.46 8.01
N VAL A 113 -1.28 2.70 7.32
CA VAL A 113 -2.32 1.68 7.08
C VAL A 113 -1.77 0.39 6.45
N PRO A 114 -0.89 0.41 5.43
CA PRO A 114 -0.31 -0.81 4.88
C PRO A 114 0.40 -1.69 5.93
N LEU A 115 1.06 -1.08 6.92
CA LEU A 115 1.71 -1.79 8.02
C LEU A 115 0.69 -2.47 8.93
N LEU A 116 -0.39 -1.77 9.28
CA LEU A 116 -1.48 -2.31 10.10
C LEU A 116 -2.21 -3.47 9.42
N LEU A 117 -2.32 -3.43 8.09
CA LEU A 117 -3.01 -4.45 7.31
C LEU A 117 -2.15 -5.69 7.00
N GLN A 118 -0.86 -5.72 7.37
CA GLN A 118 0.01 -6.88 7.08
C GLN A 118 -0.50 -8.16 7.73
N SER A 119 -0.92 -8.10 8.99
CA SER A 119 -1.47 -9.25 9.70
C SER A 119 -2.73 -9.79 9.03
N LEU A 120 -3.61 -8.89 8.56
CA LEU A 120 -4.78 -9.26 7.79
C LEU A 120 -4.39 -9.96 6.48
N LYS A 121 -3.44 -9.40 5.72
CA LYS A 121 -2.95 -10.00 4.46
C LYS A 121 -2.44 -11.43 4.65
N VAL A 122 -1.67 -11.67 5.71
CA VAL A 122 -1.21 -13.02 6.07
C VAL A 122 -2.38 -13.93 6.45
N GLY A 123 -3.32 -13.42 7.26
CA GLY A 123 -4.49 -14.16 7.71
C GLY A 123 -5.45 -14.55 6.57
N ILE A 124 -5.59 -13.71 5.55
CA ILE A 124 -6.47 -14.00 4.41
C ILE A 124 -5.84 -14.86 3.32
N ASN A 125 -4.54 -15.12 3.43
CA ASN A 125 -3.79 -15.84 2.41
C ASN A 125 -4.21 -17.31 2.35
N GLY A 126 -4.66 -17.78 1.19
CA GLY A 126 -5.15 -19.14 0.96
C GLY A 126 -4.15 -20.22 1.35
N LYS A 127 -2.85 -19.97 1.22
CA LYS A 127 -1.79 -20.90 1.66
C LYS A 127 -1.73 -21.01 3.18
N THR A 128 -1.88 -19.91 3.89
CA THR A 128 -1.94 -19.88 5.36
C THR A 128 -3.20 -20.59 5.88
N VAL A 129 -4.34 -20.37 5.21
CA VAL A 129 -5.61 -21.03 5.51
C VAL A 129 -5.53 -22.52 5.25
N GLN A 130 -5.00 -22.93 4.11
CA GLN A 130 -4.81 -24.34 3.72
C GLN A 130 -3.93 -25.10 4.72
N LYS A 131 -2.88 -24.45 5.23
CA LYS A 131 -2.02 -24.99 6.30
C LYS A 131 -2.64 -24.97 7.70
N LYS A 132 -3.90 -24.52 7.83
CA LYS A 132 -4.60 -24.35 9.12
C LYS A 132 -3.86 -23.44 10.11
N ALA A 133 -3.03 -22.53 9.60
CA ALA A 133 -2.25 -21.59 10.42
C ALA A 133 -2.92 -20.21 10.54
N SER A 134 -4.00 -19.96 9.78
CA SER A 134 -4.68 -18.67 9.81
C SER A 134 -5.60 -18.54 11.03
N PRO A 135 -5.53 -17.44 11.80
CA PRO A 135 -6.49 -17.15 12.87
C PRO A 135 -7.89 -16.83 12.34
N LEU A 136 -8.03 -16.64 11.02
CA LEU A 136 -9.30 -16.38 10.35
C LEU A 136 -9.96 -17.65 9.82
N LEU A 137 -9.35 -18.83 10.00
CA LEU A 137 -9.96 -20.10 9.61
C LEU A 137 -11.36 -20.24 10.27
N GLY A 138 -12.37 -20.55 9.45
CA GLY A 138 -13.76 -20.65 9.90
C GLY A 138 -14.44 -19.31 10.23
N LYS A 139 -13.83 -18.16 9.90
CA LYS A 139 -14.40 -16.82 10.12
C LYS A 139 -15.06 -16.21 8.88
N LEU A 140 -15.16 -16.94 7.77
CA LEU A 140 -15.92 -16.48 6.60
C LEU A 140 -17.37 -16.20 7.01
N GLY A 141 -17.90 -15.05 6.57
CA GLY A 141 -19.24 -14.59 6.94
C GLY A 141 -19.34 -13.97 8.35
N THR A 142 -18.25 -13.95 9.12
CA THR A 142 -18.25 -13.37 10.48
C THR A 142 -17.64 -11.97 10.51
N ARG A 143 -18.12 -11.13 11.44
CA ARG A 143 -17.56 -9.81 11.70
C ARG A 143 -16.24 -9.94 12.45
N ILE A 144 -15.16 -9.42 11.88
CA ILE A 144 -13.80 -9.50 12.45
C ILE A 144 -13.19 -8.12 12.76
N VAL A 145 -13.77 -7.04 12.23
CA VAL A 145 -13.35 -5.65 12.47
C VAL A 145 -14.58 -4.71 12.53
N SER A 146 -14.34 -3.43 12.79
CA SER A 146 -15.39 -2.39 12.84
C SER A 146 -16.26 -2.37 11.56
N PRO A 147 -17.58 -2.13 11.67
CA PRO A 147 -18.47 -1.96 10.52
C PRO A 147 -18.02 -0.89 9.51
N CYS A 148 -17.22 0.10 9.94
CA CYS A 148 -16.72 1.15 9.06
C CYS A 148 -15.64 0.65 8.08
N ILE A 149 -15.03 -0.50 8.35
CA ILE A 149 -13.92 -1.03 7.55
C ILE A 149 -14.45 -1.83 6.37
N ASN A 150 -14.07 -1.39 5.18
CA ASN A 150 -14.37 -2.03 3.91
C ASN A 150 -13.08 -2.17 3.11
N ILE A 151 -12.71 -3.41 2.79
CA ILE A 151 -11.45 -3.72 2.11
C ILE A 151 -11.71 -4.57 0.88
N THR A 152 -11.08 -4.16 -0.22
CA THR A 152 -11.17 -4.80 -1.52
C THR A 152 -9.77 -5.02 -2.07
N ASP A 153 -9.49 -6.20 -2.61
CA ASP A 153 -8.32 -6.44 -3.45
C ASP A 153 -8.73 -6.21 -4.91
N ASP A 154 -8.10 -5.25 -5.60
CA ASP A 154 -8.50 -4.84 -6.94
C ASP A 154 -7.32 -4.73 -7.92
N PRO A 155 -7.03 -5.78 -8.70
CA PRO A 155 -5.98 -5.75 -9.72
C PRO A 155 -6.34 -4.86 -10.93
N LEU A 156 -7.54 -4.28 -10.96
CA LEU A 156 -8.02 -3.38 -12.02
C LEU A 156 -8.09 -1.91 -11.55
N PHE A 157 -7.56 -1.61 -10.35
CA PHE A 157 -7.55 -0.26 -9.82
C PHE A 157 -6.76 0.69 -10.73
N SER A 158 -7.41 1.75 -11.21
CA SER A 158 -6.79 2.66 -12.18
C SER A 158 -5.50 3.25 -11.64
N PHE A 159 -4.41 3.06 -12.38
CA PHE A 159 -3.07 3.57 -12.08
C PHE A 159 -2.44 3.02 -10.79
N GLY A 160 -2.99 1.96 -10.19
CA GLY A 160 -2.38 1.23 -9.09
C GLY A 160 -1.14 0.44 -9.53
N LEU A 161 -0.12 0.38 -8.68
CA LEU A 161 1.17 -0.26 -9.01
C LEU A 161 1.06 -1.77 -9.29
N ALA A 162 0.10 -2.42 -8.64
CA ALA A 162 -0.17 -3.85 -8.78
C ALA A 162 -1.22 -4.15 -9.86
N THR A 163 -1.61 -3.16 -10.66
CA THR A 163 -2.60 -3.34 -11.72
C THR A 163 -2.05 -4.24 -12.82
N THR A 164 -2.86 -5.20 -13.24
CA THR A 164 -2.49 -6.26 -14.19
C THR A 164 -3.76 -6.83 -14.84
N PRO A 165 -3.72 -7.26 -16.13
CA PRO A 165 -4.87 -7.88 -16.77
C PRO A 165 -5.07 -9.35 -16.38
N LEU A 166 -4.00 -10.03 -15.97
CA LEU A 166 -3.97 -11.42 -15.54
C LEU A 166 -3.09 -11.55 -14.30
N ASP A 167 -3.34 -12.54 -13.46
CA ASP A 167 -2.38 -12.94 -12.44
C ASP A 167 -1.19 -13.70 -13.04
N GLY A 168 -0.24 -14.10 -12.19
CA GLY A 168 0.97 -14.84 -12.59
C GLY A 168 0.72 -16.30 -13.00
N GLU A 169 -0.52 -16.76 -12.99
CA GLU A 169 -0.94 -18.08 -13.47
C GLU A 169 -1.77 -17.98 -14.75
N GLY A 170 -2.04 -16.76 -15.24
CA GLY A 170 -2.82 -16.51 -16.43
C GLY A 170 -4.33 -16.49 -16.20
N ILE A 171 -4.77 -16.26 -14.96
CA ILE A 171 -6.19 -16.09 -14.62
C ILE A 171 -6.58 -14.62 -14.82
N PRO A 172 -7.66 -14.32 -15.55
CA PRO A 172 -8.11 -12.93 -15.73
C PRO A 172 -8.33 -12.24 -14.40
N SER A 173 -7.79 -11.03 -14.28
CA SER A 173 -7.85 -10.24 -13.06
C SER A 173 -9.29 -9.91 -12.67
N CYS A 174 -9.63 -10.12 -11.40
CA CYS A 174 -10.95 -9.86 -10.86
C CYS A 174 -10.86 -9.16 -9.50
N ARG A 175 -11.88 -8.36 -9.19
CA ARG A 175 -12.00 -7.68 -7.90
C ARG A 175 -12.50 -8.65 -6.85
N THR A 176 -11.81 -8.74 -5.73
CA THR A 176 -12.20 -9.59 -4.59
C THR A 176 -12.58 -8.74 -3.38
N GLN A 177 -13.82 -8.86 -2.92
CA GLN A 177 -14.25 -8.23 -1.66
C GLN A 177 -13.70 -9.03 -0.48
N ILE A 178 -12.79 -8.43 0.29
CA ILE A 178 -12.12 -9.09 1.42
C ILE A 178 -12.92 -8.84 2.70
N ILE A 179 -13.22 -7.59 3.00
CA ILE A 179 -14.03 -7.18 4.15
C ILE A 179 -15.17 -6.29 3.67
N LYS A 180 -16.42 -6.64 3.97
CA LYS A 180 -17.58 -5.76 3.74
C LYS A 180 -18.24 -5.47 5.08
N GLU A 181 -18.33 -4.20 5.44
CA GLU A 181 -18.90 -3.72 6.70
C GLU A 181 -18.34 -4.50 7.91
N GLY A 182 -17.02 -4.66 7.96
CA GLY A 182 -16.33 -5.42 9.00
C GLY A 182 -16.47 -6.95 8.95
N VAL A 183 -17.24 -7.50 8.00
CA VAL A 183 -17.43 -8.94 7.81
C VAL A 183 -16.42 -9.50 6.82
N LEU A 184 -15.71 -10.58 7.19
CA LEU A 184 -14.81 -11.30 6.30
C LEU A 184 -15.63 -12.01 5.19
N LYS A 185 -15.37 -11.64 3.93
CA LYS A 185 -16.12 -12.15 2.76
C LYS A 185 -15.33 -13.13 1.92
N SER A 186 -14.00 -12.99 1.85
CA SER A 186 -13.17 -13.86 1.03
C SER A 186 -11.77 -14.01 1.61
N PHE A 187 -11.19 -15.17 1.34
CA PHE A 187 -9.74 -15.37 1.30
C PHE A 187 -9.22 -15.10 -0.11
N ILE A 188 -7.90 -15.07 -0.28
CA ILE A 188 -7.27 -14.99 -1.61
C ILE A 188 -6.62 -16.33 -1.96
N TYR A 189 -6.80 -16.79 -3.19
CA TYR A 189 -6.34 -18.09 -3.66
C TYR A 189 -5.61 -17.97 -5.00
N ASP A 190 -4.55 -18.77 -5.12
CA ASP A 190 -3.95 -19.18 -6.39
C ASP A 190 -4.63 -20.50 -6.84
N LEU A 191 -4.29 -21.02 -8.03
CA LEU A 191 -4.88 -22.26 -8.55
C LEU A 191 -4.64 -23.46 -7.63
N GLN A 192 -3.43 -23.57 -7.07
CA GLN A 192 -3.08 -24.70 -6.21
C GLN A 192 -3.89 -24.71 -4.91
N THR A 193 -3.89 -23.59 -4.19
CA THR A 193 -4.59 -23.45 -2.91
C THR A 193 -6.10 -23.46 -3.11
N ALA A 194 -6.62 -22.93 -4.22
CA ALA A 194 -8.02 -23.07 -4.59
C ALA A 194 -8.41 -24.55 -4.73
N GLY A 195 -7.65 -25.32 -5.51
CA GLY A 195 -7.91 -26.75 -5.71
C GLY A 195 -7.81 -27.57 -4.42
N LEU A 196 -6.80 -27.30 -3.58
CA LEU A 196 -6.64 -27.96 -2.27
C LEU A 196 -7.75 -27.63 -1.28
N MET A 197 -8.37 -26.45 -1.41
CA MET A 197 -9.45 -26.00 -0.55
C MET A 197 -10.84 -26.28 -1.13
N GLY A 198 -10.93 -26.88 -2.33
CA GLY A 198 -12.19 -27.15 -3.01
C GLY A 198 -12.97 -25.89 -3.40
N THR A 199 -12.26 -24.80 -3.73
CA THR A 199 -12.83 -23.52 -4.14
C THR A 199 -12.25 -23.07 -5.49
N GLU A 200 -12.69 -21.92 -5.99
CA GLU A 200 -12.16 -21.28 -7.20
C GLU A 200 -10.99 -20.34 -6.86
N SER A 201 -10.11 -20.11 -7.85
CA SER A 201 -9.06 -19.09 -7.76
C SER A 201 -9.68 -17.69 -7.71
N THR A 202 -9.08 -16.80 -6.94
CA THR A 202 -9.48 -15.38 -6.87
C THR A 202 -8.57 -14.50 -7.74
N ALA A 203 -7.86 -15.10 -8.70
CA ALA A 203 -6.87 -14.43 -9.54
C ALA A 203 -5.76 -13.73 -8.73
N ASN A 204 -5.28 -14.41 -7.69
CA ASN A 204 -4.24 -13.89 -6.78
C ASN A 204 -2.94 -14.70 -6.84
N GLY A 205 -2.71 -15.53 -7.88
CA GLY A 205 -1.46 -16.28 -8.04
C GLY A 205 -0.31 -15.39 -8.48
N ALA A 206 0.51 -14.89 -7.55
CA ALA A 206 1.66 -14.03 -7.87
C ALA A 206 2.96 -14.84 -7.93
N ARG A 207 3.86 -14.46 -8.85
CA ARG A 207 5.20 -15.05 -8.99
C ARG A 207 6.22 -14.07 -9.55
N GLY A 208 7.49 -14.32 -9.24
CA GLY A 208 8.62 -13.83 -10.01
C GLY A 208 8.93 -14.74 -11.20
N TYR A 209 9.96 -14.38 -11.97
CA TYR A 209 10.44 -15.22 -13.08
C TYR A 209 11.01 -16.56 -12.57
N ASP A 210 11.66 -16.52 -11.41
CA ASP A 210 12.38 -17.60 -10.75
C ASP A 210 11.60 -18.28 -9.62
N SER A 211 10.35 -17.86 -9.37
CA SER A 211 9.53 -18.38 -8.28
C SER A 211 8.30 -19.14 -8.77
N LEU A 212 7.83 -20.09 -7.95
CA LEU A 212 6.51 -20.67 -8.11
C LEU A 212 5.42 -19.62 -7.75
N PRO A 213 4.21 -19.77 -8.31
CA PRO A 213 3.04 -19.01 -7.87
C PRO A 213 2.75 -19.21 -6.38
N SER A 214 2.25 -18.15 -5.76
CA SER A 214 1.66 -18.20 -4.42
C SER A 214 0.58 -17.12 -4.27
N PRO A 215 -0.43 -17.29 -3.40
CA PRO A 215 -1.46 -16.28 -3.23
C PRO A 215 -0.84 -14.98 -2.73
N SER A 216 -1.15 -13.86 -3.37
CA SER A 216 -0.72 -12.52 -2.95
C SER A 216 -1.77 -11.47 -3.31
N THR A 217 -1.91 -10.45 -2.48
CA THR A 217 -2.79 -9.30 -2.76
C THR A 217 -2.25 -8.48 -3.92
N SER A 218 -3.15 -7.87 -4.69
CA SER A 218 -2.87 -6.86 -5.70
C SER A 218 -2.92 -5.45 -5.09
N ASN A 219 -3.79 -4.56 -5.60
CA ASN A 219 -4.06 -3.27 -4.97
C ASN A 219 -5.05 -3.48 -3.81
N PHE A 220 -4.51 -3.56 -2.59
CA PHE A 220 -5.29 -3.79 -1.37
C PHE A 220 -5.83 -2.48 -0.80
N ILE A 221 -7.10 -2.19 -1.07
CA ILE A 221 -7.71 -0.88 -0.87
C ILE A 221 -8.60 -0.89 0.36
N LEU A 222 -8.26 -0.04 1.33
CA LEU A 222 -9.19 0.38 2.38
C LEU A 222 -10.05 1.52 1.84
N LYS A 223 -11.36 1.32 1.76
CA LYS A 223 -12.29 2.37 1.28
C LYS A 223 -12.30 3.55 2.26
N ALA A 224 -12.34 4.77 1.72
CA ALA A 224 -12.56 5.98 2.52
C ALA A 224 -13.91 5.91 3.26
N GLY A 225 -13.91 6.40 4.50
CA GLY A 225 -15.13 6.69 5.24
C GLY A 225 -15.62 8.11 4.97
N ASP A 226 -16.63 8.53 5.73
CA ASP A 226 -17.30 9.82 5.53
C ASP A 226 -16.78 10.94 6.44
N THR A 227 -15.88 10.61 7.40
CA THR A 227 -15.34 11.58 8.37
C THR A 227 -14.05 12.22 7.85
N SER A 228 -13.98 13.54 7.87
CA SER A 228 -12.77 14.29 7.49
C SER A 228 -11.67 14.18 8.56
N PHE A 229 -10.43 14.46 8.16
CA PHE A 229 -9.30 14.49 9.09
C PHE A 229 -9.49 15.56 10.16
N GLU A 230 -10.01 16.73 9.78
CA GLU A 230 -10.26 17.85 10.67
C GLU A 230 -11.31 17.51 11.72
N GLU A 231 -12.37 16.78 11.35
CA GLU A 231 -13.37 16.28 12.29
C GLU A 231 -12.78 15.24 13.25
N MET A 232 -11.96 14.31 12.74
CA MET A 232 -11.27 13.32 13.58
C MET A 232 -10.36 14.00 14.61
N VAL A 233 -9.59 15.01 14.21
CA VAL A 233 -8.71 15.77 15.12
C VAL A 233 -9.52 16.56 16.14
N LYS A 234 -10.63 17.18 15.73
CA LYS A 234 -11.49 17.99 16.62
C LYS A 234 -12.17 17.15 17.71
N ASP A 235 -12.47 15.88 17.42
CA ASP A 235 -13.08 14.95 18.39
C ASP A 235 -12.08 14.49 19.47
N ILE A 236 -10.78 14.52 19.18
CA ILE A 236 -9.73 14.07 20.10
C ILE A 236 -9.26 15.23 20.98
N LYS A 237 -9.51 15.11 22.29
CA LYS A 237 -9.02 16.08 23.30
C LYS A 237 -7.52 15.96 23.57
N GLU A 238 -7.01 14.73 23.61
CA GLU A 238 -5.60 14.41 23.82
C GLU A 238 -5.31 13.06 23.15
N GLY A 239 -4.30 13.02 22.28
CA GLY A 239 -3.87 11.82 21.54
C GLY A 239 -2.74 12.08 20.56
#